data_AF-A0A8B6X941-F1
#
_entry.id   AF-A0A8B6X941-F1
#
_cell.length_a   1.000
_cell.length_b   1.000
_cell.length_c   1.000
_cell.angle_alpha   90.00
_cell.angle_beta   90.00
_cell.angle_gamma   90.00
#
_symmetry.space_group_name_H-M   'P 1'
#
loop_
_entity.id
_entity.type
_entity.pdbx_description
1 polymer ?
#
loop_
_entity_poly.entity_id
_entity_poly.type
_entity_poly.pdbx_seq_one_letter_code
_entity_poly.pdbx_strand_id
1 'polypeptide(L)'
;MSVHETGCTKVKIEGTTLFDGDQARKGYQLNKMCYSFNDAANRAAFQADEDAYCRKFNLTEQQHAAVKAKNVLQLIAAGGNVYYLAKFAGIFGLDVQDLGAQQTGMTKDEFKAMLLAYAH
;
A
#
# COMPACT_ATOMS: atom_id res chain seq x y z
N MET A 1 15.13 39.45 0.11
CA MET A 1 14.45 38.48 0.98
C MET A 1 14.82 37.09 0.49
N SER A 2 15.81 36.46 1.13
CA SER A 2 16.14 35.05 0.88
C SER A 2 15.18 34.22 1.74
N VAL A 3 14.28 33.48 1.09
CA VAL A 3 13.51 32.45 1.79
C VAL A 3 14.47 31.31 2.11
N HIS A 4 14.76 31.13 3.40
CA HIS A 4 15.47 29.96 3.87
C HIS A 4 14.60 28.73 3.61
N GLU A 5 14.98 27.88 2.65
CA GLU A 5 14.57 26.48 2.65
C GLU A 5 15.21 25.82 3.87
N THR A 6 14.41 25.65 4.92
CA THR A 6 14.78 24.80 6.06
C THR A 6 14.73 23.35 5.58
N GLY A 7 15.82 22.89 4.96
CA GLY A 7 16.00 21.50 4.54
C GLY A 7 16.02 20.59 5.76
N CYS A 8 14.85 20.10 6.18
CA CYS A 8 14.76 19.00 7.13
C CYS A 8 15.23 17.74 6.41
N THR A 9 16.45 17.28 6.70
CA THR A 9 17.00 16.04 6.15
C THR A 9 16.04 14.90 6.49
N LYS A 10 15.42 14.30 5.47
CA LYS A 10 14.49 13.19 5.69
C LYS A 10 15.22 12.03 6.35
N VAL A 11 14.70 11.57 7.49
CA VAL A 11 15.23 10.42 8.21
C VAL A 11 15.11 9.18 7.31
N LYS A 12 16.24 8.52 7.07
CA LYS A 12 16.28 7.25 6.34
C LYS A 12 16.42 6.12 7.34
N ILE A 13 15.44 5.22 7.35
CA ILE A 13 15.45 3.99 8.15
C ILE A 13 15.48 2.84 7.14
N GLU A 14 16.44 1.92 7.31
CA GLU A 14 16.56 0.76 6.42
C GLU A 14 15.26 -0.07 6.42
N GLY A 15 14.87 -0.56 5.24
CA GLY A 15 13.62 -1.33 5.06
C GLY A 15 12.33 -0.53 5.24
N THR A 16 12.39 0.78 5.54
CA THR A 16 11.22 1.57 5.89
C THR A 16 10.97 2.70 4.89
N THR A 17 9.83 2.64 4.22
CA THR A 17 9.30 3.77 3.44
C THR A 17 8.42 4.62 4.36
N LEU A 18 8.94 5.77 4.81
CA LEU A 18 8.19 6.67 5.68
C LEU A 18 7.03 7.31 4.92
N PHE A 19 5.82 7.28 5.48
CA PHE A 19 4.66 7.93 4.89
C PHE A 19 4.61 9.42 5.27
N ASP A 20 5.47 10.21 4.64
CA ASP A 20 5.54 11.66 4.78
C ASP A 20 4.65 12.41 3.76
N GLY A 21 4.78 13.73 3.71
CA GLY A 21 4.02 14.58 2.79
C GLY A 21 4.26 14.29 1.30
N ASP A 22 5.46 13.84 0.92
CA ASP A 22 5.74 13.49 -0.49
C ASP A 22 5.10 12.16 -0.86
N GLN A 23 5.19 11.16 0.02
CA GLN A 23 4.53 9.88 -0.19
C GLN A 23 3.00 10.03 -0.19
N ALA A 24 2.46 10.89 0.68
CA ALA A 24 1.03 11.19 0.70
C ALA A 24 0.55 11.84 -0.61
N ARG A 25 1.31 12.80 -1.18
CA ARG A 25 1.01 13.40 -2.49
C ARG A 25 1.12 12.38 -3.62
N LYS A 26 2.21 11.61 -3.65
CA LYS A 26 2.44 10.58 -4.67
C LYS A 26 1.32 9.55 -4.71
N GLY A 27 0.89 9.08 -3.54
CA GLY A 27 -0.11 8.02 -3.41
C GLY A 27 -1.55 8.49 -3.31
N TYR A 28 -1.86 9.78 -3.46
CA TYR A 28 -3.19 10.31 -3.14
C TYR A 28 -4.33 9.55 -3.82
N GLN A 29 -4.22 9.30 -5.13
CA GLN A 29 -5.26 8.59 -5.88
C GLN A 29 -5.39 7.13 -5.45
N LEU A 30 -4.26 6.44 -5.25
CA LEU A 30 -4.24 5.06 -4.76
C LEU A 30 -4.88 4.95 -3.38
N ASN A 31 -4.47 5.78 -2.42
CA ASN A 31 -5.00 5.75 -1.06
C ASN A 31 -6.49 6.12 -1.03
N LYS A 32 -6.91 7.09 -1.84
CA LYS A 32 -8.33 7.48 -1.98
C LYS A 32 -9.17 6.36 -2.59
N MET A 33 -8.66 5.66 -3.60
CA MET A 33 -9.31 4.47 -4.15
C MET A 33 -9.46 3.39 -3.08
N CYS A 34 -8.37 3.04 -2.37
CA CYS A 34 -8.43 2.05 -1.30
C CYS A 34 -9.39 2.44 -0.17
N TYR A 35 -9.50 3.73 0.16
CA TYR A 35 -10.48 4.22 1.13
C TYR A 35 -11.93 3.98 0.70
N SER A 36 -12.22 4.06 -0.61
CA SER A 36 -13.58 3.83 -1.13
C SER A 36 -14.11 2.42 -0.85
N PHE A 37 -13.22 1.44 -0.64
CA PHE A 37 -13.55 0.04 -0.37
C PHE A 37 -14.12 -0.22 1.03
N ASN A 38 -14.28 0.81 1.87
CA ASN A 38 -15.16 0.70 3.05
C ASN A 38 -16.59 0.31 2.64
N ASP A 39 -17.06 0.78 1.47
CA ASP A 39 -18.37 0.44 0.91
C ASP A 39 -18.32 -0.90 0.12
N ALA A 40 -19.29 -1.78 0.39
CA ALA A 40 -19.43 -3.06 -0.28
C ALA A 40 -19.71 -2.93 -1.79
N ALA A 41 -20.49 -1.93 -2.20
CA ALA A 41 -20.79 -1.69 -3.61
C ALA A 41 -19.52 -1.30 -4.40
N ASN A 42 -18.62 -0.56 -3.76
CA ASN A 42 -17.32 -0.20 -4.36
C ASN A 42 -16.41 -1.42 -4.52
N ARG A 43 -16.40 -2.34 -3.55
CA ARG A 43 -15.66 -3.60 -3.68
C ARG A 43 -16.21 -4.44 -4.84
N ALA A 44 -17.52 -4.58 -4.93
CA ALA A 44 -18.17 -5.31 -6.01
C ALA A 44 -17.88 -4.68 -7.39
N ALA A 45 -17.95 -3.35 -7.50
CA ALA A 45 -17.63 -2.64 -8.73
C ALA A 45 -16.16 -2.80 -9.14
N PHE A 46 -15.23 -2.77 -8.18
CA PHE A 46 -13.82 -3.04 -8.45
C PHE A 46 -13.58 -4.47 -8.94
N GLN A 47 -14.21 -5.47 -8.31
CA GLN A 47 -14.07 -6.87 -8.73
C GLN A 47 -14.71 -7.17 -10.10
N ALA A 48 -15.73 -6.39 -10.50
CA ALA A 48 -16.36 -6.53 -11.81
C ALA A 48 -15.46 -6.04 -12.96
N ASP A 49 -14.72 -4.94 -12.75
CA ASP A 49 -13.77 -4.40 -13.73
C ASP A 49 -12.69 -3.58 -13.00
N GLU A 50 -11.58 -4.24 -12.66
CA GLU A 50 -10.46 -3.63 -11.92
C GLU A 50 -9.88 -2.44 -12.68
N ASP A 51 -9.68 -2.58 -14.00
CA ASP A 51 -9.05 -1.56 -14.84
C ASP A 51 -9.95 -0.31 -14.96
N ALA A 52 -11.27 -0.49 -15.14
CA ALA A 52 -12.21 0.64 -15.18
C ALA A 52 -12.30 1.36 -13.85
N TYR A 53 -12.31 0.62 -12.74
CA TYR A 53 -12.33 1.23 -11.41
C TYR A 53 -11.04 2.01 -11.12
N CYS A 54 -9.89 1.49 -11.55
CA CYS A 54 -8.62 2.22 -11.44
C CYS A 54 -8.61 3.50 -12.27
N ARG A 55 -9.16 3.47 -13.50
CA ARG A 55 -9.32 4.66 -14.35
C ARG A 55 -10.21 5.72 -13.68
N LYS A 56 -11.30 5.33 -13.03
CA LYS A 56 -12.21 6.25 -12.29
C LYS A 56 -11.46 7.09 -11.24
N PHE A 57 -10.42 6.54 -10.61
CA PHE A 57 -9.61 7.25 -9.61
C PHE A 57 -8.38 7.94 -10.19
N ASN A 58 -8.15 7.85 -11.51
CA ASN A 58 -6.97 8.39 -12.20
C ASN A 58 -5.66 7.85 -11.60
N LEU A 59 -5.59 6.53 -11.36
CA LEU A 59 -4.31 5.91 -10.99
C LEU A 59 -3.26 6.14 -12.08
N THR A 60 -2.03 6.39 -11.66
CA THR A 60 -0.88 6.38 -12.57
C THR A 60 -0.61 4.96 -13.08
N GLU A 61 0.15 4.82 -14.16
CA GLU A 61 0.54 3.50 -14.69
C GLU A 61 1.23 2.64 -13.63
N GLN A 62 2.12 3.25 -12.81
CA GLN A 62 2.79 2.55 -11.71
C GLN A 62 1.80 2.05 -10.66
N GLN A 63 0.83 2.89 -10.26
CA GLN A 63 -0.18 2.50 -9.28
C GLN A 63 -1.09 1.39 -9.81
N HIS A 64 -1.50 1.51 -11.08
CA HIS A 64 -2.30 0.51 -11.76
C HIS A 64 -1.59 -0.85 -11.82
N ALA A 65 -0.32 -0.86 -12.24
CA ALA A 65 0.49 -2.07 -12.27
C ALA A 65 0.63 -2.71 -10.88
N ALA A 66 0.84 -1.91 -9.83
CA ALA A 66 0.93 -2.40 -8.46
C ALA A 66 -0.39 -3.03 -7.96
N VAL A 67 -1.54 -2.43 -8.30
CA VAL A 67 -2.87 -2.98 -8.00
C VAL A 67 -3.06 -4.33 -8.69
N LYS A 68 -2.78 -4.39 -9.99
CA LYS A 68 -2.89 -5.63 -10.78
C LYS A 68 -1.99 -6.75 -10.26
N ALA A 69 -0.77 -6.39 -9.85
CA ALA A 69 0.19 -7.33 -9.27
C ALA A 69 -0.18 -7.80 -7.85
N LYS A 70 -1.11 -7.11 -7.16
CA LYS A 70 -1.54 -7.41 -5.79
C LYS A 70 -0.35 -7.53 -4.82
N ASN A 71 0.69 -6.74 -5.07
CA ASN A 71 1.95 -6.78 -4.35
C ASN A 71 2.08 -5.57 -3.42
N VAL A 72 2.15 -5.81 -2.11
CA VAL A 72 2.16 -4.75 -1.09
C VAL A 72 3.40 -3.86 -1.19
N LEU A 73 4.56 -4.41 -1.54
CA LEU A 73 5.79 -3.62 -1.69
C LEU A 73 5.70 -2.67 -2.90
N GLN A 74 5.13 -3.13 -4.02
CA GLN A 74 4.88 -2.27 -5.17
C GLN A 74 3.85 -1.18 -4.85
N LEU A 75 2.81 -1.51 -4.09
CA LEU A 75 1.80 -0.54 -3.66
C LEU A 75 2.40 0.53 -2.73
N ILE A 76 3.25 0.14 -1.77
CA ILE A 76 3.99 1.09 -0.91
C ILE A 76 4.95 1.94 -1.75
N ALA A 77 5.69 1.33 -2.68
CA ALA A 77 6.56 2.05 -3.60
C ALA A 77 5.79 3.04 -4.50
N ALA A 78 4.52 2.77 -4.80
CA ALA A 78 3.61 3.65 -5.52
C ALA A 78 2.95 4.75 -4.66
N GLY A 79 3.34 4.86 -3.38
CA GLY A 79 2.85 5.87 -2.42
C GLY A 79 1.69 5.38 -1.54
N GLY A 80 1.35 4.09 -1.59
CA GLY A 80 0.33 3.49 -0.75
C GLY A 80 0.74 3.49 0.72
N ASN A 81 -0.18 3.86 1.61
CA ASN A 81 -0.02 3.67 3.04
C ASN A 81 -0.74 2.38 3.48
N VAL A 82 -0.06 1.57 4.29
CA VAL A 82 -0.51 0.22 4.68
C VAL A 82 -1.94 0.20 5.26
N TYR A 83 -2.38 1.24 5.98
CA TYR A 83 -3.72 1.31 6.55
C TYR A 83 -4.84 1.55 5.53
N TYR A 84 -4.52 2.18 4.40
CA TYR A 84 -5.43 2.24 3.25
C TYR A 84 -5.37 0.93 2.47
N LEU A 85 -4.16 0.42 2.21
CA LEU A 85 -3.96 -0.83 1.46
C LEU A 85 -4.63 -2.03 2.11
N ALA A 86 -4.77 -2.06 3.45
CA ALA A 86 -5.51 -3.10 4.16
C ALA A 86 -6.95 -3.29 3.64
N LYS A 87 -7.61 -2.21 3.19
CA LYS A 87 -8.97 -2.28 2.63
C LYS A 87 -9.00 -2.96 1.25
N PHE A 88 -7.94 -2.78 0.46
CA PHE A 88 -7.75 -3.49 -0.79
C PHE A 88 -7.38 -4.95 -0.56
N ALA A 89 -6.42 -5.22 0.35
CA ALA A 89 -6.01 -6.56 0.72
C ALA A 89 -7.19 -7.42 1.19
N GLY A 90 -8.08 -6.83 1.99
CA GLY A 90 -9.30 -7.49 2.47
C GLY A 90 -10.28 -7.94 1.37
N ILE A 91 -10.26 -7.33 0.18
CA ILE A 91 -11.07 -7.79 -0.97
C ILE A 91 -10.67 -9.21 -1.39
N PHE A 92 -9.40 -9.56 -1.21
CA PHE A 92 -8.83 -10.86 -1.60
C PHE A 92 -8.63 -11.80 -0.41
N GLY A 93 -9.17 -11.45 0.77
CA GLY A 93 -9.02 -12.28 1.98
C GLY A 93 -7.60 -12.33 2.53
N LEU A 94 -6.73 -11.39 2.15
CA LEU A 94 -5.36 -11.30 2.69
C LEU A 94 -5.38 -10.67 4.08
N ASP A 95 -4.61 -11.26 5.01
CA ASP A 95 -4.43 -10.76 6.36
C ASP A 95 -3.05 -10.10 6.57
N VAL A 96 -2.79 -9.65 7.79
CA VAL A 96 -1.56 -8.92 8.13
C VAL A 96 -0.32 -9.81 8.01
N GLN A 97 -0.47 -11.12 8.17
CA GLN A 97 0.60 -12.10 8.04
C GLN A 97 0.92 -12.35 6.55
N ASP A 98 -0.08 -12.33 5.67
CA ASP A 98 0.15 -12.36 4.21
C ASP A 98 0.97 -11.14 3.77
N LEU A 99 0.64 -9.96 4.30
CA LEU A 99 1.38 -8.73 4.02
C LEU A 99 2.82 -8.82 4.53
N GLY A 100 3.02 -9.27 5.78
CA GLY A 100 4.35 -9.44 6.36
C GLY A 100 5.22 -10.46 5.61
N ALA A 101 4.62 -11.56 5.13
CA ALA A 101 5.28 -12.54 4.27
C ALA A 101 5.77 -11.91 2.97
N GLN A 102 4.92 -11.13 2.27
CA GLN A 102 5.33 -10.40 1.07
C GLN A 102 6.46 -9.38 1.35
N GLN A 103 6.42 -8.69 2.49
CA GLN A 103 7.42 -7.68 2.85
C GLN A 103 8.79 -8.29 3.18
N THR A 104 8.82 -9.54 3.64
CA THR A 104 10.03 -10.26 4.03
C THR A 104 10.54 -11.22 2.95
N GLY A 105 9.75 -11.47 1.91
CA GLY A 105 10.05 -12.48 0.90
C GLY A 105 9.91 -13.92 1.40
N MET A 106 9.24 -14.11 2.54
CA MET A 106 8.96 -15.42 3.14
C MET A 106 7.63 -15.97 2.64
N THR A 107 7.42 -17.28 2.81
CA THR A 107 6.07 -17.84 2.83
C THR A 107 5.32 -17.38 4.10
N LYS A 108 3.99 -17.47 4.08
CA LYS A 108 3.16 -17.11 5.26
C LYS A 108 3.53 -17.96 6.48
N ASP A 109 3.80 -19.25 6.30
CA ASP A 109 4.12 -20.16 7.40
C ASP A 109 5.50 -19.86 8.00
N GLU A 110 6.51 -19.57 7.16
CA GLU A 110 7.83 -19.13 7.63
C GLU A 110 7.73 -17.80 8.39
N PHE A 111 6.95 -16.83 7.89
CA PHE A 111 6.75 -15.56 8.57
C PHE A 111 6.07 -15.75 9.94
N LYS A 112 5.05 -16.62 10.02
CA LYS A 112 4.39 -16.96 11.30
C LYS A 112 5.34 -17.66 12.27
N ALA A 113 6.14 -18.61 11.78
CA ALA A 113 7.14 -19.31 12.60
C ALA A 113 8.20 -18.33 13.14
N MET A 114 8.67 -17.40 12.29
CA MET A 114 9.56 -16.32 12.70
C MET A 114 8.92 -15.48 13.83
N LEU A 115 7.68 -14.99 13.65
CA LEU A 115 7.00 -14.21 14.68
C LEU A 115 6.87 -14.95 16.02
N LEU A 116 6.57 -16.26 15.99
CA LEU A 116 6.49 -17.08 17.20
C LEU A 116 7.85 -17.22 17.90
N ALA A 117 8.94 -17.36 17.15
CA ALA A 117 10.29 -17.45 17.71
C ALA A 117 10.75 -16.17 18.42
N TYR A 118 10.23 -15.00 18.03
CA TYR A 118 10.51 -13.70 18.67
C TYR A 118 9.57 -13.35 19.82
N ALA A 119 8.52 -14.13 20.07
CA ALA A 119 7.54 -13.87 21.12
C ALA A 119 8.00 -14.32 22.52
N HIS A 120 9.27 -14.72 22.66
CA HIS A 120 9.94 -15.19 23.88
C HIS A 120 10.83 -14.10 24.48
#